data_AF-G1VVG1-F1
#
_entry.id   AF-G1VVG1-F1
#
_cell.length_a   1.000
_cell.length_b   1.000
_cell.length_c   1.000
_cell.angle_alpha   90.00
_cell.angle_beta   90.00
_cell.angle_gamma   90.00
#
_symmetry.space_group_name_H-M   'P 1'
#
loop_
_entity.id
_entity.type
_entity.pdbx_description
1 polymer ?
#
loop_
_entity_poly.entity_id
_entity_poly.type
_entity_poly.pdbx_seq_one_letter_code
_entity_poly.pdbx_strand_id
1 'polypeptide(L)'
;MLQTLFDSQSSTGLLLLILLLLLAGLVVYVLYKHYYELRVNQHLKTPEKQIHLLTVRTVVCIWGILSILTLSWYMGYYYLREAEQSETTCDMYDTVQYAGVDEAMVKEQLEAVKKGSKSLSMQKEKPNKHVTVTYAVNDRKEYVYVVTYDLLREPQRDEQIIIRNRTDSGWTSGEIKADSRKIISMTTGTIKDSCAAQKRSIHIYNYTRGKNKNRVDYYDSYTIEKGGIHR
;
A
#
# COMPACT_ATOMS: atom_id res chain seq x y z
N MET A 1 19.07 -4.53 -5.09
CA MET A 1 19.22 -5.71 -4.20
C MET A 1 18.80 -5.40 -2.76
N LEU A 2 19.26 -4.29 -2.17
CA LEU A 2 18.79 -3.88 -0.83
C LEU A 2 17.30 -3.50 -0.82
N GLN A 3 16.83 -2.75 -1.84
CA GLN A 3 15.42 -2.37 -1.97
C GLN A 3 14.46 -3.56 -2.06
N THR A 4 14.83 -4.62 -2.79
CA THR A 4 14.03 -5.84 -2.97
C THR A 4 13.92 -6.71 -1.72
N LEU A 5 14.84 -6.56 -0.75
CA LEU A 5 14.77 -7.25 0.54
C LEU A 5 13.74 -6.63 1.50
N PHE A 6 13.38 -5.36 1.28
CA PHE A 6 12.49 -4.58 2.15
C PHE A 6 11.21 -4.12 1.45
N ASP A 7 10.97 -4.59 0.23
CA ASP A 7 9.81 -4.25 -0.58
C ASP A 7 8.56 -5.00 -0.10
N SER A 8 7.39 -4.38 -0.18
CA SER A 8 6.17 -4.75 0.53
C SER A 8 5.41 -5.97 -0.03
N GLN A 9 6.03 -6.76 -0.93
CA GLN A 9 5.43 -8.00 -1.41
C GLN A 9 5.90 -9.17 -0.53
N SER A 10 5.00 -9.54 0.38
CA SER A 10 5.17 -10.42 1.55
C SER A 10 5.93 -11.75 1.35
N SER A 11 6.13 -12.26 0.13
CA SER A 11 6.83 -13.53 -0.10
C SER A 11 8.24 -13.41 -0.66
N THR A 12 8.58 -12.34 -1.39
CA THR A 12 9.82 -12.30 -2.19
C THR A 12 11.06 -12.01 -1.35
N GLY A 13 10.95 -11.08 -0.39
CA GLY A 13 12.05 -10.71 0.51
C GLY A 13 12.43 -11.84 1.48
N LEU A 14 11.43 -12.55 2.02
CA LEU A 14 11.64 -13.69 2.92
C LEU A 14 12.34 -14.84 2.19
N LEU A 15 11.89 -15.18 0.98
CA LEU A 15 12.50 -16.23 0.17
C LEU A 15 13.96 -15.90 -0.19
N LEU A 16 14.24 -14.63 -0.49
CA LEU A 16 15.60 -14.18 -0.80
C LEU A 16 16.51 -14.23 0.43
N LEU A 17 16.00 -13.88 1.62
CA LEU A 17 16.74 -14.00 2.88
C LEU A 17 17.06 -15.47 3.21
N ILE A 18 16.09 -16.37 3.05
CA ILE A 18 16.30 -17.82 3.25
C ILE A 18 17.36 -18.34 2.28
N LEU A 19 17.30 -17.95 1.00
CA LEU A 19 18.30 -18.31 -0.01
C LEU A 19 19.71 -17.84 0.39
N LEU A 20 19.84 -16.60 0.86
CA LEU A 20 21.12 -16.05 1.31
C LEU A 20 21.67 -16.80 2.53
N LEU A 21 20.82 -17.17 3.49
CA LEU A 21 21.21 -18.00 4.64
C LEU A 21 21.69 -19.39 4.20
N LEU A 22 21.03 -20.02 3.23
CA LEU A 22 21.47 -21.31 2.70
C LEU A 22 22.83 -21.21 2.00
N LEU A 23 23.04 -20.17 1.19
CA LEU A 23 24.31 -19.92 0.52
C LEU A 23 25.44 -19.63 1.51
N ALA A 24 25.18 -18.80 2.52
CA ALA A 24 26.14 -18.51 3.58
C ALA A 24 26.50 -19.76 4.39
N GLY A 25 25.51 -20.61 4.72
CA GLY A 25 25.76 -21.90 5.36
C GLY A 25 26.66 -22.82 4.54
N LEU A 26 26.48 -22.85 3.21
CA LEU A 26 27.33 -23.62 2.30
C LEU A 26 28.77 -23.09 2.29
N VAL A 27 28.95 -21.77 2.26
CA VAL A 27 30.28 -21.13 2.36
C VAL A 27 30.95 -21.48 3.69
N VAL A 28 30.23 -21.39 4.82
CA VAL A 28 30.74 -21.76 6.14
C VAL A 28 31.20 -23.22 6.17
N TYR A 29 30.43 -24.13 5.57
CA TYR A 29 30.81 -25.54 5.47
C TYR A 29 32.10 -25.75 4.65
N VAL A 30 32.22 -25.11 3.49
CA VAL A 30 33.42 -25.22 2.63
C VAL A 30 34.66 -24.66 3.36
N LEU A 31 34.54 -23.51 4.01
CA LEU A 31 35.62 -22.90 4.79
C LEU A 31 36.02 -23.78 5.97
N TYR A 32 35.06 -24.35 6.69
CA TYR A 32 35.34 -25.25 7.80
C TYR A 32 36.04 -26.53 7.31
N LYS A 33 35.59 -27.12 6.20
CA LYS A 33 36.24 -28.30 5.60
C LYS A 33 37.70 -28.00 5.25
N HIS A 34 37.96 -26.86 4.61
CA HIS A 34 39.32 -26.46 4.25
C HIS A 34 40.20 -26.22 5.50
N TYR A 35 39.66 -25.56 6.53
CA TYR A 35 40.34 -25.38 7.82
C TYR A 35 40.66 -26.73 8.49
N TYR A 36 39.71 -27.65 8.47
CA TYR A 36 39.85 -28.98 9.05
C TYR A 36 40.98 -29.76 8.34
N GLU A 37 40.96 -29.81 7.01
CA GLU A 37 41.99 -30.48 6.20
C GLU A 37 43.39 -29.90 6.46
N LEU A 38 43.51 -28.56 6.52
CA LEU A 38 44.78 -27.88 6.83
C LEU A 38 45.31 -28.27 8.22
N ARG A 39 44.46 -28.27 9.24
CA ARG A 39 44.84 -28.60 10.62
C ARG A 39 45.21 -30.07 10.79
N VAL A 40 44.47 -30.99 10.17
CA VAL A 40 44.78 -32.42 10.21
C VAL A 40 46.11 -32.71 9.51
N ASN A 41 46.34 -32.11 8.33
CA ASN A 41 47.60 -32.26 7.61
C ASN A 41 48.81 -31.70 8.39
N GLN A 42 48.63 -30.63 9.18
CA GLN A 42 49.65 -30.10 10.08
C GLN A 42 49.94 -31.04 11.27
N HIS A 43 48.91 -31.70 11.82
CA HIS A 43 49.07 -32.68 12.88
C HIS A 43 49.86 -33.90 12.41
N LEU A 44 49.53 -34.41 11.22
CA LEU A 44 50.22 -35.56 10.60
C LEU A 44 51.72 -35.28 10.37
N LYS A 45 52.10 -34.01 10.14
CA LYS A 45 53.50 -33.59 9.98
C LYS A 45 54.23 -33.33 11.29
N THR A 46 53.51 -33.05 12.38
CA THR A 46 54.08 -32.68 13.69
C THR A 46 53.16 -33.18 14.82
N PRO A 47 53.28 -34.46 15.20
CA PRO A 47 52.33 -35.13 16.09
C PRO A 47 52.38 -34.66 17.56
N GLU A 48 53.44 -33.96 17.99
CA GLU A 48 53.61 -33.52 19.39
C GLU A 48 52.71 -32.33 19.78
N LYS A 49 52.08 -31.63 18.82
CA LYS A 49 51.15 -30.54 19.12
C LYS A 49 49.71 -31.04 19.22
N GLN A 50 49.11 -30.92 20.41
CA GLN A 50 47.66 -31.07 20.57
C GLN A 50 46.93 -30.01 19.74
N ILE A 51 45.96 -30.44 18.94
CA ILE A 51 45.12 -29.55 18.13
C ILE A 51 43.70 -29.57 18.67
N HIS A 52 43.19 -28.39 19.01
CA HIS A 52 41.76 -28.21 19.25
C HIS A 52 41.04 -27.99 17.92
N LEU A 53 40.25 -28.98 17.52
CA LEU A 53 39.32 -28.89 16.41
C LEU A 53 37.94 -28.57 16.95
N LEU A 54 37.32 -27.50 16.45
CA LEU A 54 35.89 -27.30 16.68
C LEU A 54 35.15 -28.47 16.02
N THR A 55 34.22 -29.10 16.74
CA THR A 55 33.42 -30.17 16.13
C THR A 55 32.46 -29.60 15.10
N VAL A 56 32.17 -30.36 14.04
CA VAL A 56 31.16 -30.01 13.03
C VAL A 56 29.83 -29.65 13.69
N ARG A 57 29.45 -30.40 14.73
CA ARG A 57 28.24 -30.16 15.52
C ARG A 57 28.21 -28.76 16.14
N THR A 58 29.32 -28.31 16.72
CA THR A 58 29.44 -26.96 17.29
C THR A 58 29.26 -25.87 16.23
N VAL A 59 29.88 -26.03 15.06
CA VAL A 59 29.78 -25.05 13.96
C VAL A 59 28.35 -24.97 13.42
N VAL A 60 27.71 -26.12 13.22
CA VAL A 60 26.31 -26.20 12.78
C VAL A 60 25.36 -25.58 13.82
N CYS A 61 25.59 -25.82 15.11
CA CYS A 61 24.80 -25.20 16.18
C CYS A 61 24.94 -23.67 16.19
N ILE A 62 26.16 -23.14 16.07
CA ILE A 62 26.40 -21.68 16.03
C ILE A 62 25.70 -21.06 14.82
N TRP A 63 25.83 -21.69 13.64
CA TRP A 63 25.16 -21.22 12.42
C TRP A 63 23.63 -21.26 12.52
N GLY A 64 23.08 -22.34 13.09
CA GLY A 64 21.64 -22.47 13.31
C GLY A 64 21.08 -21.39 14.23
N ILE A 65 21.77 -21.09 15.34
CA ILE A 65 21.37 -20.03 16.27
C ILE A 65 21.40 -18.66 15.57
N LEU A 66 22.48 -18.35 14.84
CA LEU A 66 22.60 -17.09 14.10
C LEU A 66 21.49 -16.96 13.06
N SER A 67 21.18 -18.04 12.33
CA SER A 67 20.12 -18.06 11.32
C SER A 67 18.75 -17.77 11.94
N ILE A 68 18.43 -18.40 13.07
CA ILE A 68 17.17 -18.16 13.80
C ILE A 68 17.11 -16.70 14.27
N LEU A 69 18.18 -16.19 14.87
CA LEU A 69 18.22 -14.79 15.33
C LEU A 69 18.02 -13.80 14.18
N THR A 70 18.63 -14.03 13.02
CA THR A 70 18.43 -13.18 11.84
C THR A 70 17.01 -13.25 11.28
N LEU A 71 16.38 -14.43 11.28
CA LEU A 71 14.99 -14.60 10.86
C LEU A 71 14.03 -13.94 11.86
N SER A 72 14.24 -14.11 13.17
CA SER A 72 13.46 -13.45 14.21
C SER A 72 13.61 -11.93 14.15
N TRP A 73 14.81 -11.42 13.86
CA TRP A 73 15.04 -9.99 13.65
C TRP A 73 14.27 -9.48 12.42
N TYR A 74 14.35 -10.19 11.29
CA TYR A 74 13.63 -9.83 10.07
C TYR A 74 12.11 -9.83 10.28
N MET A 75 11.57 -10.87 10.92
CA MET A 75 10.15 -10.94 11.27
C MET A 75 9.75 -9.84 12.24
N GLY A 76 10.57 -9.57 13.27
CA GLY A 76 10.34 -8.48 14.22
C GLY A 76 10.33 -7.12 13.55
N TYR A 77 11.28 -6.85 12.65
CA TYR A 77 11.30 -5.63 11.83
C TYR A 77 10.05 -5.52 10.95
N TYR A 78 9.64 -6.61 10.30
CA TYR A 78 8.44 -6.63 9.47
C TYR A 78 7.18 -6.34 10.29
N TYR A 79 6.98 -7.04 11.41
CA TYR A 79 5.84 -6.84 12.30
C TYR A 79 5.81 -5.45 12.94
N LEU A 80 6.96 -4.91 13.35
CA LEU A 80 7.05 -3.55 13.90
C LEU A 80 6.78 -2.50 12.82
N ARG A 81 7.24 -2.70 11.59
CA ARG A 81 6.95 -1.80 10.46
C ARG A 81 5.48 -1.87 10.06
N GLU A 82 4.88 -3.05 10.07
CA GLU A 82 3.44 -3.23 9.83
C GLU A 82 2.61 -2.60 10.95
N ALA A 83 3.10 -2.65 12.21
CA ALA A 83 2.50 -1.95 13.35
C ALA A 83 2.65 -0.42 13.26
N GLU A 84 3.76 0.11 12.75
CA GLU A 84 3.89 1.55 12.45
C GLU A 84 3.02 1.97 11.25
N GLN A 85 2.83 1.09 10.26
CA GLN A 85 1.85 1.30 9.18
C GLN A 85 0.39 1.22 9.68
N SER A 86 0.17 0.66 10.87
CA SER A 86 -1.13 0.57 11.54
C SER A 86 -1.48 1.83 12.36
N GLU A 87 -0.94 3.00 12.02
CA GLU A 87 -1.63 4.27 12.28
C GLU A 87 -3.00 4.25 11.55
N THR A 88 -3.94 3.55 12.19
CA THR A 88 -5.38 3.41 11.94
C THR A 88 -5.79 3.41 10.48
N THR A 89 -5.67 2.25 9.80
CA THR A 89 -6.49 2.00 8.61
C THR A 89 -7.95 2.18 9.01
N CYS A 90 -8.65 3.10 8.35
CA CYS A 90 -10.04 3.34 8.70
C CYS A 90 -10.87 2.19 8.14
N ASP A 91 -11.23 1.26 9.01
CA ASP A 91 -12.13 0.16 8.68
C ASP A 91 -13.46 0.77 8.21
N MET A 92 -13.75 0.64 6.92
CA MET A 92 -15.00 1.09 6.32
C MET A 92 -15.81 -0.14 5.92
N TYR A 93 -17.11 -0.10 6.20
CA TYR A 93 -18.03 -1.13 5.78
C TYR A 93 -19.18 -0.53 4.99
N ASP A 94 -19.93 -1.40 4.29
CA ASP A 94 -21.00 -1.03 3.35
C ASP A 94 -20.56 0.04 2.34
N THR A 95 -19.29 -0.02 1.91
CA THR A 95 -18.74 0.96 0.99
C THR A 95 -19.27 0.71 -0.42
N VAL A 96 -19.96 1.71 -0.96
CA VAL A 96 -20.45 1.70 -2.34
C VAL A 96 -19.74 2.78 -3.13
N GLN A 97 -19.29 2.43 -4.34
CA GLN A 97 -18.59 3.34 -5.23
C GLN A 97 -19.31 3.49 -6.54
N TYR A 98 -19.36 4.74 -6.99
CA TYR A 98 -20.02 5.15 -8.20
C TYR A 98 -19.04 5.94 -9.07
N ALA A 99 -18.91 5.52 -10.32
CA ALA A 99 -18.16 6.22 -11.34
C ALA A 99 -19.13 6.88 -12.33
N GLY A 100 -19.01 8.20 -12.53
CA GLY A 100 -19.83 8.97 -13.47
C GLY A 100 -21.27 9.17 -13.02
N VAL A 101 -21.46 9.62 -11.78
CA VAL A 101 -22.79 10.04 -11.30
C VAL A 101 -23.11 11.46 -11.75
N ASP A 102 -24.39 11.80 -11.78
CA ASP A 102 -24.83 13.18 -11.99
C ASP A 102 -24.85 13.99 -10.67
N GLU A 103 -25.00 15.31 -10.79
CA GLU A 103 -25.07 16.20 -9.62
C GLU A 103 -26.34 15.98 -8.78
N ALA A 104 -27.42 15.45 -9.37
CA ALA A 104 -28.67 15.21 -8.67
C ALA A 104 -28.50 14.06 -7.66
N MET A 105 -27.86 12.98 -8.07
CA MET A 105 -27.53 11.85 -7.20
C MET A 105 -26.56 12.25 -6.09
N VAL A 106 -25.55 13.08 -6.38
CA VAL A 106 -24.67 13.63 -5.33
C VAL A 106 -25.47 14.39 -4.28
N LYS A 107 -26.38 15.26 -4.74
CA LYS A 107 -27.22 16.06 -3.85
C LYS A 107 -28.16 15.19 -3.01
N GLU A 108 -28.73 14.16 -3.61
CA GLU A 108 -29.55 13.17 -2.92
C GLU A 108 -28.77 12.46 -1.81
N GLN A 109 -27.56 11.97 -2.09
CA GLN A 109 -26.73 11.28 -1.09
C GLN A 109 -26.25 12.21 0.03
N LEU A 110 -25.91 13.46 -0.30
CA LEU A 110 -25.55 14.46 0.72
C LEU A 110 -26.72 14.78 1.65
N GLU A 111 -27.94 14.92 1.11
CA GLU A 111 -29.15 15.11 1.93
C GLU A 111 -29.51 13.85 2.73
N ALA A 112 -29.26 12.65 2.19
CA ALA A 112 -29.46 11.40 2.91
C ALA A 112 -28.59 11.31 4.16
N VAL A 113 -27.30 11.64 4.07
CA VAL A 113 -26.38 11.66 5.23
C VAL A 113 -26.80 12.68 6.29
N LYS A 114 -27.41 13.79 5.86
CA LYS A 114 -27.92 14.83 6.76
C LYS A 114 -29.23 14.45 7.45
N LYS A 115 -30.03 13.55 6.86
CA LYS A 115 -31.37 13.24 7.33
C LYS A 115 -31.33 12.46 8.64
N GLY A 116 -31.79 13.09 9.72
CA GLY A 116 -31.86 12.45 11.04
C GLY A 116 -30.52 12.37 11.79
N SER A 117 -29.48 13.03 11.28
CA SER A 117 -28.22 13.25 11.99
C SER A 117 -28.35 14.38 13.01
N LYS A 118 -27.71 14.24 14.18
CA LYS A 118 -27.60 15.34 15.16
C LYS A 118 -26.48 16.30 14.83
N SER A 119 -25.46 15.82 14.12
CA SER A 119 -24.35 16.66 13.66
C SER A 119 -23.86 16.18 12.30
N LEU A 120 -23.43 17.14 11.48
CA LEU A 120 -22.84 16.90 10.17
C LEU A 120 -21.56 17.71 10.06
N SER A 121 -20.45 17.04 9.75
CA SER A 121 -19.24 17.71 9.28
C SER A 121 -19.23 17.64 7.77
N MET A 122 -19.15 18.80 7.12
CA MET A 122 -19.03 18.89 5.67
C MET A 122 -17.85 19.77 5.32
N GLN A 123 -16.99 19.26 4.47
CA GLN A 123 -15.77 19.90 4.01
C GLN A 123 -15.76 19.88 2.49
N LYS A 124 -15.27 20.98 1.91
CA LYS A 124 -15.17 21.12 0.47
C LYS A 124 -13.87 21.84 0.15
N GLU A 125 -13.03 21.16 -0.61
CA GLU A 125 -11.73 21.69 -1.04
C GLU A 125 -11.67 21.78 -2.55
N LYS A 126 -10.98 22.81 -3.05
CA LYS A 126 -10.73 23.00 -4.47
C LYS A 126 -9.22 22.99 -4.73
N PRO A 127 -8.59 21.80 -4.77
CA PRO A 127 -7.13 21.69 -4.84
C PRO A 127 -6.54 22.29 -6.12
N ASN A 128 -7.31 22.35 -7.21
CA ASN A 128 -6.90 23.02 -8.44
C ASN A 128 -8.13 23.46 -9.27
N LYS A 129 -7.89 24.06 -10.44
CA LYS A 129 -8.94 24.57 -11.32
C LYS A 129 -9.88 23.49 -11.88
N HIS A 130 -9.44 22.23 -11.94
CA HIS A 130 -10.18 21.10 -12.48
C HIS A 130 -10.92 20.33 -11.40
N VAL A 131 -10.45 20.34 -10.16
CA VAL A 131 -10.89 19.36 -9.15
C VAL A 131 -11.53 20.04 -7.97
N THR A 132 -12.67 19.49 -7.58
CA THR A 132 -13.35 19.79 -6.33
C THR A 132 -13.54 18.50 -5.56
N VAL A 133 -13.09 18.47 -4.31
CA VAL A 133 -13.28 17.34 -3.39
C VAL A 133 -14.29 17.77 -2.34
N THR A 134 -15.31 16.95 -2.13
CA THR A 134 -16.32 17.16 -1.09
C THR A 134 -16.38 15.94 -0.20
N TYR A 135 -16.36 16.16 1.10
CA TYR A 135 -16.49 15.11 2.10
C TYR A 135 -17.56 15.52 3.12
N ALA A 136 -18.49 14.62 3.40
CA ALA A 136 -19.51 14.80 4.42
C ALA A 136 -19.56 13.56 5.31
N VAL A 137 -19.68 13.76 6.62
CA VAL A 137 -19.82 12.67 7.60
C VAL A 137 -20.74 13.11 8.75
N ASN A 138 -21.63 12.23 9.19
CA ASN A 138 -22.55 12.50 10.28
C ASN A 138 -22.15 11.85 11.62
N ASP A 139 -22.92 12.09 12.69
CA ASP A 139 -22.72 11.49 14.02
C ASP A 139 -22.89 9.96 14.04
N ARG A 140 -23.57 9.39 13.04
CA ARG A 140 -23.70 7.95 12.84
C ARG A 140 -22.54 7.36 12.03
N LYS A 141 -21.59 8.21 11.64
CA LYS A 141 -20.40 7.88 10.83
C LYS A 141 -20.71 7.41 9.42
N GLU A 142 -21.92 7.71 8.93
CA GLU A 142 -22.25 7.58 7.51
C GLU A 142 -21.55 8.72 6.78
N TYR A 143 -20.87 8.40 5.68
CA TYR A 143 -20.09 9.37 4.93
C TYR A 143 -20.38 9.35 3.43
N VAL A 144 -20.15 10.50 2.80
CA VAL A 144 -20.16 10.71 1.35
C VAL A 144 -18.86 11.42 0.98
N TYR A 145 -18.08 10.80 0.09
CA TYR A 145 -16.86 11.36 -0.48
C TYR A 145 -17.03 11.52 -1.99
N VAL A 146 -16.86 12.73 -2.49
CA VAL A 146 -17.09 13.09 -3.90
C VAL A 146 -15.86 13.77 -4.46
N VAL A 147 -15.41 13.31 -5.63
CA VAL A 147 -14.44 14.01 -6.46
C VAL A 147 -15.10 14.40 -7.76
N THR A 148 -15.17 15.71 -8.01
CA THR A 148 -15.64 16.28 -9.27
C THR A 148 -14.43 16.77 -10.06
N TYR A 149 -14.31 16.31 -11.31
CA TYR A 149 -13.28 16.72 -12.26
C TYR A 149 -13.94 17.43 -13.45
N ASP A 150 -13.61 18.71 -13.62
CA ASP A 150 -14.01 19.56 -14.73
C ASP A 150 -13.01 19.40 -15.89
N LEU A 151 -13.48 18.83 -17.01
CA LEU A 151 -12.69 18.62 -18.23
C LEU A 151 -12.19 19.93 -18.86
N LEU A 152 -12.78 21.09 -18.52
CA LEU A 152 -12.52 22.44 -19.08
C LEU A 152 -12.53 22.52 -20.62
N ARG A 153 -13.04 21.49 -21.28
CA ARG A 153 -13.24 21.38 -22.73
C ARG A 153 -14.41 20.44 -22.98
N GLU A 154 -14.90 20.44 -24.22
CA GLU A 154 -15.87 19.42 -24.64
C GLU A 154 -15.21 18.02 -24.68
N PRO A 155 -15.97 16.97 -24.33
CA PRO A 155 -15.58 15.60 -24.60
C PRO A 155 -15.31 15.34 -26.09
N GLN A 156 -14.32 14.50 -26.38
CA GLN A 156 -14.06 14.02 -27.73
C GLN A 156 -15.03 12.90 -28.11
N ARG A 157 -15.23 12.70 -29.41
CA ARG A 157 -16.01 11.57 -29.90
C ARG A 157 -15.35 10.25 -29.47
N ASP A 158 -16.17 9.34 -28.96
CA ASP A 158 -15.74 8.02 -28.46
C ASP A 158 -14.67 8.10 -27.36
N GLU A 159 -14.67 9.19 -26.57
CA GLU A 159 -13.85 9.33 -25.38
C GLU A 159 -14.45 8.56 -24.20
N GLN A 160 -13.60 7.73 -23.60
CA GLN A 160 -13.89 6.98 -22.39
C GLN A 160 -13.00 7.52 -21.26
N ILE A 161 -13.55 7.62 -20.06
CA ILE A 161 -12.87 8.02 -18.85
C ILE A 161 -12.78 6.81 -17.94
N ILE A 162 -11.58 6.53 -17.46
CA ILE A 162 -11.37 5.60 -16.35
C ILE A 162 -11.19 6.41 -15.08
N ILE A 163 -11.95 6.03 -14.06
CA ILE A 163 -11.85 6.55 -12.70
C ILE A 163 -11.39 5.42 -11.81
N ARG A 164 -10.22 5.55 -11.20
CA ARG A 164 -9.73 4.60 -10.18
C ARG A 164 -9.70 5.28 -8.84
N ASN A 165 -10.27 4.65 -7.83
CA ASN A 165 -10.22 5.11 -6.45
C ASN A 165 -9.46 4.10 -5.61
N ARG A 166 -8.56 4.58 -4.76
CA ARG A 166 -7.89 3.80 -3.74
C ARG A 166 -8.39 4.21 -2.37
N THR A 167 -8.73 3.20 -1.58
CA THR A 167 -8.95 3.27 -0.14
C THR A 167 -7.90 2.43 0.55
N ASP A 168 -7.89 2.45 1.88
CA ASP A 168 -7.09 1.53 2.67
C ASP A 168 -7.41 0.05 2.35
N SER A 169 -8.63 -0.24 1.91
CA SER A 169 -9.09 -1.57 1.51
C SER A 169 -8.71 -2.00 0.08
N GLY A 170 -8.18 -1.11 -0.77
CA GLY A 170 -7.70 -1.47 -2.10
C GLY A 170 -8.09 -0.50 -3.22
N TRP A 171 -7.82 -0.92 -4.46
CA TRP A 171 -8.19 -0.17 -5.66
C TRP A 171 -9.51 -0.65 -6.22
N THR A 172 -10.30 0.29 -6.71
CA THR A 172 -11.47 0.06 -7.55
C THR A 172 -11.38 0.90 -8.81
N SER A 173 -12.11 0.49 -9.84
CA SER A 173 -12.12 1.17 -11.13
C SER A 173 -13.51 1.17 -11.72
N GLY A 174 -13.91 2.30 -12.29
CA GLY A 174 -15.09 2.40 -13.14
C GLY A 174 -14.71 3.05 -14.47
N GLU A 175 -15.41 2.65 -15.52
CA GLU A 175 -15.29 3.20 -16.85
C GLU A 175 -16.60 3.90 -17.23
N ILE A 176 -16.50 5.11 -17.74
CA ILE A 176 -17.65 5.90 -18.18
C ILE A 176 -17.37 6.55 -19.52
N LYS A 177 -18.43 6.75 -20.30
CA LYS A 177 -18.36 7.57 -21.49
C LYS A 177 -18.22 9.04 -21.08
N ALA A 178 -17.32 9.78 -21.72
CA ALA A 178 -17.26 11.23 -21.55
C ALA A 178 -18.39 11.88 -22.36
N ASP A 179 -19.56 12.07 -21.74
CA ASP A 179 -20.71 12.75 -22.34
C ASP A 179 -20.96 14.15 -21.74
N SER A 180 -20.35 14.43 -20.59
CA SER A 180 -20.40 15.70 -19.88
C SER A 180 -19.01 16.29 -19.68
N ARG A 181 -18.93 17.62 -19.54
CA ARG A 181 -17.71 18.31 -19.11
C ARG A 181 -17.36 18.06 -17.65
N LYS A 182 -18.27 17.47 -16.87
CA LYS A 182 -18.08 17.13 -15.47
C LYS A 182 -18.04 15.62 -15.29
N ILE A 183 -16.96 15.13 -14.72
CA ILE A 183 -16.78 13.75 -14.31
C ILE A 183 -16.92 13.71 -12.80
N ILE A 184 -17.84 12.91 -12.28
CA ILE A 184 -18.08 12.81 -10.84
C ILE A 184 -17.85 11.38 -10.38
N SER A 185 -16.95 11.23 -9.42
CA SER A 185 -16.72 10.00 -8.67
C SER A 185 -17.28 10.16 -7.27
N MET A 186 -18.06 9.19 -6.80
CA MET A 186 -18.65 9.24 -5.46
C MET A 186 -18.42 7.92 -4.73
N THR A 187 -18.11 8.00 -3.45
CA THR A 187 -18.03 6.87 -2.53
C THR A 187 -18.90 7.15 -1.32
N THR A 188 -19.74 6.20 -0.94
CA THR A 188 -20.54 6.25 0.28
C THR A 188 -20.19 5.05 1.16
N GLY A 189 -20.52 5.12 2.45
CA GLY A 189 -20.36 3.99 3.36
C GLY A 189 -20.39 4.44 4.82
N THR A 190 -19.94 3.55 5.71
CA THR A 190 -19.90 3.81 7.16
C THR A 190 -18.51 3.55 7.72
N ILE A 191 -18.06 4.42 8.64
CA ILE A 191 -16.75 4.31 9.30
C ILE A 191 -16.92 3.49 10.59
N LYS A 192 -16.12 2.44 10.77
CA LYS A 192 -16.02 1.66 12.01
C LYS A 192 -15.17 2.44 13.03
N ASP A 193 -15.48 2.32 14.32
CA ASP A 193 -14.86 3.08 15.41
C ASP A 193 -13.33 3.27 15.31
N SER A 194 -12.87 4.48 15.67
CA SER A 194 -11.49 5.01 15.61
C SER A 194 -10.89 5.20 14.20
N CYS A 195 -11.12 6.38 13.63
CA CYS A 195 -10.44 6.85 12.41
C CYS A 195 -9.84 8.23 12.70
N ALA A 196 -8.51 8.30 12.82
CA ALA A 196 -7.82 9.59 12.96
C ALA A 196 -7.78 10.31 11.61
N ALA A 197 -7.48 9.58 10.53
CA ALA A 197 -7.42 10.10 9.18
C ALA A 197 -7.73 9.03 8.11
N GLN A 198 -8.47 9.38 7.05
CA GLN A 198 -8.72 8.49 5.89
C GLN A 198 -7.80 8.86 4.74
N LYS A 199 -7.02 7.89 4.24
CA LYS A 199 -6.22 8.06 3.03
C LYS A 199 -7.03 7.64 1.81
N ARG A 200 -7.17 8.56 0.86
CA ARG A 200 -7.84 8.34 -0.43
C ARG A 200 -6.86 8.66 -1.55
N SER A 201 -6.93 7.92 -2.64
CA SER A 201 -6.25 8.33 -3.87
C SER A 201 -7.19 8.19 -5.04
N ILE A 202 -7.07 9.07 -6.01
CA ILE A 202 -7.87 9.04 -7.22
C ILE A 202 -6.97 9.15 -8.44
N HIS A 203 -7.28 8.37 -9.47
CA HIS A 203 -6.66 8.44 -10.78
C HIS A 203 -7.76 8.55 -11.83
N ILE A 204 -7.81 9.68 -12.53
CA ILE A 204 -8.74 9.93 -13.64
C ILE A 204 -7.91 10.07 -14.90
N TYR A 205 -8.15 9.21 -15.87
CA TYR A 205 -7.51 9.32 -17.17
C TYR A 205 -8.46 8.96 -18.29
N ASN A 206 -8.19 9.48 -19.48
CA ASN A 206 -9.03 9.23 -20.65
C ASN A 206 -8.32 8.39 -21.70
N TYR A 207 -9.13 7.74 -22.53
CA TYR A 207 -8.69 7.14 -23.77
C TYR A 207 -9.75 7.32 -24.86
N THR A 208 -9.31 7.23 -26.11
CA THR A 208 -10.17 7.46 -27.29
C THR A 208 -9.86 6.41 -28.34
N ARG A 209 -10.83 6.11 -29.21
CA ARG A 209 -10.56 5.28 -30.39
C ARG A 209 -9.70 6.07 -31.40
N GLY A 210 -8.38 5.89 -31.34
CA GLY A 210 -7.40 6.60 -32.20
C GLY A 210 -6.44 7.49 -31.40
N LYS A 211 -5.91 8.54 -32.03
CA LYS A 211 -4.96 9.46 -31.36
C LYS A 211 -5.68 10.34 -30.35
N ASN A 212 -5.41 10.13 -29.07
CA ASN A 212 -5.89 10.98 -27.98
C ASN A 212 -5.16 12.33 -28.00
N LYS A 213 -5.80 13.35 -28.59
CA LYS A 213 -5.22 14.70 -28.69
C LYS A 213 -5.38 15.52 -27.41
N ASN A 214 -6.36 15.17 -26.58
CA ASN A 214 -6.71 15.91 -25.36
C ASN A 214 -6.58 14.99 -24.14
N ARG A 215 -5.37 14.52 -23.88
CA ARG A 215 -5.10 13.59 -22.78
C ARG A 215 -5.49 14.20 -21.43
N VAL A 216 -6.24 13.42 -20.67
CA VAL A 216 -6.54 13.59 -19.26
C VAL A 216 -5.71 12.54 -18.54
N ASP A 217 -4.91 12.97 -17.58
CA ASP A 217 -4.17 12.10 -16.69
C ASP A 217 -3.96 12.85 -15.38
N TYR A 218 -4.89 12.61 -14.45
CA TYR A 218 -4.95 13.28 -13.17
C TYR A 218 -4.83 12.25 -12.06
N TYR A 219 -3.77 12.36 -11.27
CA TYR A 219 -3.53 11.54 -10.10
C TYR A 219 -3.38 12.44 -8.87
N ASP A 220 -4.06 12.07 -7.79
CA ASP A 220 -3.90 12.76 -6.51
C ASP A 220 -4.21 11.87 -5.32
N SER A 221 -3.72 12.30 -4.17
CA SER A 221 -3.95 11.66 -2.89
C SER A 221 -4.47 12.68 -1.90
N TYR A 222 -5.37 12.24 -1.02
CA TYR A 222 -6.02 13.08 -0.03
C TYR A 222 -6.03 12.36 1.31
N THR A 223 -5.77 13.11 2.36
CA THR A 223 -5.90 12.69 3.75
C THR A 223 -7.05 13.47 4.38
N ILE A 224 -8.07 12.76 4.86
CA ILE A 224 -9.27 13.37 5.45
C ILE A 224 -9.21 13.17 6.97
N GLU A 225 -9.11 14.25 7.72
CA GLU A 225 -9.03 14.23 9.19
C GLU A 225 -9.98 15.26 9.82
N LYS A 226 -10.06 15.29 11.15
CA LYS A 226 -10.93 16.25 11.87
C LYS A 226 -10.66 17.72 11.48
N GLY A 227 -9.46 18.04 11.04
CA GLY A 227 -9.03 19.39 10.64
C GLY A 227 -9.39 19.78 9.21
N GLY A 228 -9.73 18.83 8.33
CA GLY A 228 -9.92 19.15 6.92
C GLY A 228 -9.61 18.03 5.95
N ILE A 229 -9.70 18.36 4.66
CA ILE A 229 -9.17 17.57 3.56
C ILE A 229 -7.79 18.13 3.24
N HIS A 230 -6.76 17.29 3.39
CA HIS A 230 -5.37 17.63 3.13
C HIS A 230 -4.86 16.86 1.93
N ARG A 231 -3.88 17.41 1.22
CA ARG A 231 -3.23 16.79 0.06
C ARG A 231 -1.87 16.24 0.45
#